data_AF-A0A2R6AU50-F1
#
_entry.id   AF-A0A2R6AU50-F1
#
_cell.length_a   1.000
_cell.length_b   1.000
_cell.length_c   1.000
_cell.angle_alpha   90.00
_cell.angle_beta   90.00
_cell.angle_gamma   90.00
#
_symmetry.space_group_name_H-M   'P 1'
#
loop_
_entity.id
_entity.type
_entity.pdbx_description
1 polymer ?
#
loop_
_entity_poly.entity_id
_entity_poly.type
_entity_poly.pdbx_seq_one_letter_code
_entity_poly.pdbx_strand_id
1 'polypeptide(L)'
;MFHRIALAGGVPQSKVFVREATGLVKSVGPLTIFFSNMGEVGFGTNLLFLNAADSYLPNGNPGGNVVFAVLLFTLFVAFESFIYYRVVQDVGRTAGDYVWISRTMGPVVGGLLVLGFTFTGIPFIAITLNWLVTLSLSPSIATIGAVTGSQSIVALASNLASPTTIITLSVLVLAVITAVDVLSPKNGFRLLAAFVGVALVGTAMMAAVLLGITPAALRSSVDSFLSAYNSSYTSI
;
A
#
# COMPACT_ATOMS: atom_id res chain seq x y z
N MET A 1 -63.78 -19.51 -43.21
CA MET A 1 -63.49 -19.58 -41.76
C MET A 1 -62.02 -19.17 -41.57
N PHE A 2 -61.83 -17.95 -41.06
CA PHE A 2 -60.62 -17.27 -40.58
C PHE A 2 -59.36 -17.13 -41.46
N HIS A 3 -59.13 -15.87 -41.85
CA HIS A 3 -57.94 -15.31 -42.47
C HIS A 3 -56.72 -15.36 -41.53
N ARG A 4 -55.56 -15.73 -42.08
CA ARG A 4 -54.25 -15.44 -41.48
C ARG A 4 -53.82 -14.03 -41.92
N ILE A 5 -53.92 -13.07 -41.01
CA ILE A 5 -53.30 -11.76 -41.16
C ILE A 5 -51.80 -11.95 -40.90
N ALA A 6 -50.99 -11.77 -41.93
CA ALA A 6 -49.56 -11.56 -41.81
C ALA A 6 -49.32 -10.20 -41.16
N LEU A 7 -48.83 -10.19 -39.92
CA LEU A 7 -48.19 -9.00 -39.35
C LEU A 7 -46.70 -9.05 -39.69
N ALA A 8 -46.41 -8.62 -40.92
CA ALA A 8 -45.10 -8.10 -41.28
C ALA A 8 -44.89 -6.80 -40.49
N GLY A 9 -44.07 -6.86 -39.45
CA GLY A 9 -43.83 -5.70 -38.58
C GLY A 9 -42.86 -6.02 -37.45
N GLY A 10 -41.85 -6.86 -37.72
CA GLY A 10 -40.71 -6.97 -36.83
C GLY A 10 -39.89 -5.70 -36.98
N VAL A 11 -40.06 -4.73 -36.05
CA VAL A 11 -39.07 -3.68 -35.85
C VAL A 11 -37.73 -4.41 -35.76
N PRO A 12 -36.74 -4.14 -36.64
CA PRO A 12 -35.42 -4.70 -36.44
C PRO A 12 -35.01 -4.27 -35.05
N GLN A 13 -34.91 -5.22 -34.10
CA GLN A 13 -34.24 -4.94 -32.86
C GLN A 13 -32.84 -4.51 -33.28
N SER A 14 -32.63 -3.20 -33.28
CA SER A 14 -31.30 -2.62 -33.34
C SER A 14 -30.57 -3.34 -32.22
N LYS A 15 -29.65 -4.22 -32.58
CA LYS A 15 -28.63 -4.69 -31.64
C LYS A 15 -27.81 -3.45 -31.33
N VAL A 16 -28.31 -2.64 -30.40
CA VAL A 16 -27.69 -1.44 -29.87
C VAL A 16 -26.47 -1.93 -29.12
N PHE A 17 -25.37 -2.06 -29.87
CA PHE A 17 -24.02 -2.33 -29.42
C PHE A 17 -23.83 -3.56 -28.52
N VAL A 18 -23.89 -4.76 -29.10
CA VAL A 18 -23.01 -5.83 -28.61
C VAL A 18 -21.65 -5.59 -29.26
N ARG A 19 -20.88 -4.62 -28.74
CA ARG A 19 -19.44 -4.68 -28.95
C ARG A 19 -19.01 -5.93 -28.21
N GLU A 20 -18.55 -6.94 -28.94
CA GLU A 20 -17.75 -8.03 -28.39
C GLU A 20 -16.79 -7.37 -27.39
N ALA A 21 -17.02 -7.60 -26.09
CA ALA A 21 -16.08 -7.16 -25.09
C ALA A 21 -14.82 -7.95 -25.44
N THR A 22 -13.89 -7.32 -26.15
CA THR A 22 -12.55 -7.85 -26.40
C THR A 22 -12.02 -8.07 -25.00
N GLY A 23 -12.19 -9.30 -24.51
CA GLY A 23 -12.07 -9.61 -23.10
C GLY A 23 -10.72 -9.11 -22.66
N LEU A 24 -10.69 -8.37 -21.55
CA LEU A 24 -9.46 -7.82 -21.00
C LEU A 24 -8.46 -8.98 -20.88
N VAL A 25 -7.53 -9.09 -21.83
CA VAL A 25 -6.58 -10.19 -21.85
C VAL A 25 -5.74 -10.01 -20.61
N LYS A 26 -5.75 -11.03 -19.74
CA LYS A 26 -5.07 -10.96 -18.45
C LYS A 26 -3.57 -10.72 -18.70
N SER A 27 -3.13 -9.49 -18.52
CA SER A 27 -1.77 -9.06 -18.86
C SER A 27 -0.75 -9.53 -17.83
N VAL A 28 -1.22 -9.86 -16.62
CA VAL A 28 -0.42 -10.17 -15.43
C VAL A 28 -0.94 -11.45 -14.76
N GLY A 29 -0.03 -12.29 -14.27
CA GLY A 29 -0.35 -13.56 -13.60
C GLY A 29 -0.98 -13.36 -12.22
N PRO A 30 -1.67 -14.38 -11.67
CA PRO A 30 -2.36 -14.29 -10.38
C PRO A 30 -1.41 -13.99 -9.22
N LEU A 31 -0.20 -14.56 -9.19
CA LEU A 31 0.77 -14.29 -8.12
C LEU A 31 1.27 -12.83 -8.15
N THR A 32 1.58 -12.31 -9.33
CA THR A 32 1.98 -10.90 -9.46
C THR A 32 0.88 -9.96 -9.00
N ILE A 33 -0.39 -10.25 -9.32
CA ILE A 33 -1.54 -9.48 -8.82
C ILE A 33 -1.67 -9.62 -7.30
N PHE A 34 -1.51 -10.82 -6.75
CA PHE A 34 -1.58 -11.05 -5.31
C PHE A 34 -0.52 -10.22 -4.56
N PHE A 35 0.75 -10.33 -4.96
CA PHE A 35 1.83 -9.56 -4.34
C PHE A 35 1.69 -8.05 -4.56
N SER A 36 1.22 -7.60 -5.74
CA SER A 36 1.00 -6.17 -5.97
C SER A 36 -0.10 -5.61 -5.05
N ASN A 37 -1.18 -6.36 -4.82
CA ASN A 37 -2.24 -5.97 -3.88
C ASN A 37 -1.76 -6.00 -2.42
N MET A 38 -0.89 -6.95 -2.05
CA MET A 38 -0.24 -6.93 -0.73
C MET A 38 0.63 -5.70 -0.52
N GLY A 39 1.18 -5.12 -1.60
CA GLY A 39 1.93 -3.86 -1.55
C GLY A 39 1.10 -2.68 -1.04
N GLU A 40 -0.16 -2.60 -1.45
CA GLU A 40 -1.10 -1.55 -1.00
C GLU A 40 -1.40 -1.63 0.50
N VAL A 41 -1.29 -2.81 1.11
CA VAL A 41 -1.46 -2.99 2.57
C VAL A 41 -0.28 -2.39 3.36
N GLY A 42 0.88 -2.18 2.72
CA GLY A 42 1.99 -1.44 3.30
C GLY A 42 2.71 -2.13 4.47
N PHE A 43 2.85 -3.46 4.46
CA PHE A 43 3.35 -4.27 5.59
C PHE A 43 4.60 -3.70 6.30
N GLY A 44 5.63 -3.24 5.59
CA GLY A 44 6.86 -2.73 6.21
C GLY A 44 6.71 -1.33 6.81
N THR A 45 6.34 -0.36 5.98
CA THR A 45 6.23 1.05 6.38
C THR A 45 5.12 1.28 7.40
N ASN A 46 4.00 0.54 7.31
CA ASN A 46 2.91 0.65 8.29
C ASN A 46 3.28 0.05 9.64
N LEU A 47 4.10 -1.01 9.71
CA LEU A 47 4.62 -1.51 10.98
C LEU A 47 5.54 -0.48 11.67
N LEU A 48 6.41 0.17 10.89
CA LEU A 48 7.25 1.26 11.39
C LEU A 48 6.39 2.45 11.84
N PHE A 49 5.33 2.77 11.08
CA PHE A 49 4.36 3.79 11.45
C PHE A 49 3.60 3.43 12.73
N LEU A 50 3.21 2.16 12.94
CA LEU A 50 2.56 1.73 14.18
C LEU A 50 3.48 1.86 15.40
N ASN A 51 4.79 1.66 15.22
CA ASN A 51 5.78 1.89 16.27
C ASN A 51 6.04 3.39 16.52
N ALA A 52 5.89 4.22 15.48
CA ALA A 52 6.09 5.66 15.56
C ALA A 52 4.79 6.48 15.75
N ALA A 53 3.63 5.83 15.74
CA ALA A 53 2.32 6.45 15.95
C ALA A 53 2.20 7.06 17.35
N ASP A 54 3.00 6.56 18.30
CA ASP A 54 3.19 7.15 19.63
C ASP A 54 3.97 8.48 19.59
N SER A 55 4.60 8.84 18.46
CA SER A 55 5.52 10.00 18.36
C SER A 55 5.12 11.05 17.31
N TYR A 56 4.38 10.71 16.25
CA TYR A 56 4.14 11.62 15.11
C TYR A 56 2.88 12.50 15.20
N LEU A 57 1.93 12.18 16.09
CA LEU A 57 0.76 13.04 16.33
C LEU A 57 1.07 14.00 17.49
N PRO A 58 0.63 15.26 17.46
CA PRO A 58 0.63 16.11 18.65
C PRO A 58 -0.20 15.39 19.74
N ASN A 59 0.40 15.08 20.90
CA ASN A 59 -0.10 14.10 21.86
C ASN A 59 -0.15 12.66 21.31
N GLY A 60 0.98 12.17 20.78
CA GLY A 60 1.13 10.79 20.35
C GLY A 60 0.62 9.86 21.44
N ASN A 61 -0.48 9.18 21.11
CA ASN A 61 -1.59 8.83 21.99
C ASN A 61 -1.13 8.26 23.36
N PRO A 62 -0.91 9.08 24.41
CA PRO A 62 -0.30 8.59 25.64
C PRO A 62 -1.31 7.66 26.32
N GLY A 63 -0.99 6.37 26.38
CA GLY A 63 -1.90 5.34 26.88
C GLY A 63 -2.76 4.64 25.80
N GLY A 64 -2.50 4.90 24.51
CA GLY A 64 -3.08 4.16 23.41
C GLY A 64 -2.61 2.71 23.41
N ASN A 65 -3.55 1.77 23.18
CA ASN A 65 -3.21 0.36 23.01
C ASN A 65 -3.19 0.01 21.52
N VAL A 66 -2.00 0.05 20.92
CA VAL A 66 -1.79 -0.25 19.49
C VAL A 66 -2.29 -1.65 19.13
N VAL A 67 -2.09 -2.65 20.00
CA VAL A 67 -2.56 -4.02 19.78
C VAL A 67 -4.08 -4.06 19.68
N PHE A 68 -4.77 -3.40 20.61
CA PHE A 68 -6.23 -3.31 20.59
C PHE A 68 -6.73 -2.60 19.33
N ALA A 69 -6.12 -1.46 18.96
CA ALA A 69 -6.49 -0.74 17.75
C ALA A 69 -6.32 -1.61 16.50
N VAL A 70 -5.17 -2.30 16.36
CA VAL A 70 -4.92 -3.20 15.23
C VAL A 70 -5.95 -4.33 15.17
N LEU A 71 -6.28 -4.98 16.28
CA LEU A 71 -7.28 -6.05 16.32
C LEU A 71 -8.68 -5.53 15.95
N LEU A 72 -9.05 -4.37 16.49
CA LEU A 72 -10.35 -3.73 16.22
C LEU A 72 -10.47 -3.35 14.73
N PHE A 73 -9.46 -2.70 14.15
CA PHE A 73 -9.48 -2.32 12.75
C PHE A 73 -9.35 -3.51 11.80
N THR A 74 -8.67 -4.58 12.21
CA THR A 74 -8.66 -5.84 11.45
C THR A 74 -10.07 -6.39 11.27
N LEU A 75 -10.93 -6.28 12.28
CA LEU A 75 -12.33 -6.69 12.17
C LEU A 75 -13.11 -5.85 11.16
N PHE A 76 -12.92 -4.53 11.16
CA PHE A 76 -13.54 -3.63 10.18
C PHE A 76 -13.06 -3.92 8.75
N VAL A 77 -11.76 -4.14 8.56
CA VAL A 77 -11.19 -4.48 7.24
C VAL A 77 -11.67 -5.86 6.76
N ALA A 78 -11.82 -6.84 7.65
CA ALA A 78 -12.37 -8.14 7.30
C ALA A 78 -13.85 -8.04 6.86
N PHE A 79 -14.63 -7.19 7.53
CA PHE A 79 -16.00 -6.90 7.15
C PHE A 79 -16.09 -6.19 5.79
N GLU A 80 -15.25 -5.18 5.55
CA GLU A 80 -15.12 -4.52 4.25
C GLU A 80 -14.75 -5.52 3.14
N SER A 81 -13.75 -6.38 3.39
CA SER A 81 -13.33 -7.42 2.45
C SER A 81 -14.48 -8.37 2.08
N PHE A 82 -15.35 -8.69 3.03
CA PHE A 82 -16.55 -9.49 2.78
C PHE A 82 -17.57 -8.74 1.90
N ILE A 83 -17.76 -7.43 2.09
CA ILE A 83 -18.61 -6.61 1.22
C ILE A 83 -18.07 -6.65 -0.22
N TYR A 84 -16.76 -6.42 -0.41
CA TYR A 84 -16.13 -6.45 -1.73
C TYR A 84 -16.22 -7.83 -2.39
N TYR A 85 -16.12 -8.91 -1.61
CA TYR A 85 -16.36 -10.26 -2.11
C TYR A 85 -17.77 -10.41 -2.72
N ARG A 86 -18.81 -9.89 -2.04
CA ARG A 86 -20.19 -9.90 -2.56
C ARG A 86 -20.35 -9.00 -3.79
N VAL A 87 -19.80 -7.79 -3.79
CA VAL A 87 -19.88 -6.85 -4.92
C VAL A 87 -19.28 -7.47 -6.19
N VAL A 88 -18.15 -8.16 -6.08
CA VAL A 88 -17.49 -8.84 -7.22
C VAL A 88 -18.36 -9.98 -7.78
N GLN A 89 -19.15 -10.67 -6.95
CA GLN A 89 -20.09 -11.70 -7.40
C GLN A 89 -21.26 -11.10 -8.19
N ASP A 90 -21.79 -9.96 -7.74
CA ASP A 90 -23.02 -9.38 -8.28
C ASP A 90 -22.78 -8.46 -9.50
N VAL A 91 -21.73 -7.63 -9.46
CA VAL A 91 -21.46 -6.60 -10.48
C VAL A 91 -20.42 -7.06 -11.52
N GLY A 92 -19.67 -8.11 -11.20
CA GLY A 92 -18.64 -8.70 -12.05
C GLY A 92 -17.22 -8.22 -11.72
N ARG A 93 -16.23 -8.98 -12.19
CA ARG A 93 -14.82 -8.93 -11.75
C ARG A 93 -14.02 -7.69 -12.17
N THR A 94 -14.58 -6.83 -13.02
CA THR A 94 -13.91 -5.64 -13.59
C THR A 94 -14.58 -4.32 -13.21
N ALA A 95 -15.58 -4.36 -12.33
CA ALA A 95 -16.22 -3.15 -11.82
C ALA A 95 -15.36 -2.56 -10.69
N GLY A 96 -14.54 -1.55 -11.01
CA GLY A 96 -13.93 -0.71 -9.98
C GLY A 96 -14.98 0.08 -9.20
N ASP A 97 -14.58 0.73 -8.11
CA ASP A 97 -15.53 1.35 -7.16
C ASP A 97 -16.50 2.34 -7.79
N TYR A 98 -16.01 3.08 -8.76
CA TYR A 98 -16.83 3.95 -9.58
C TYR A 98 -18.04 3.25 -10.20
N VAL A 99 -17.85 2.06 -10.77
CA VAL A 99 -18.86 1.38 -11.60
C VAL A 99 -20.00 0.86 -10.75
N TRP A 100 -19.72 0.20 -9.63
CA TRP A 100 -20.78 -0.37 -8.81
C TRP A 100 -21.52 0.72 -8.00
N ILE A 101 -20.81 1.74 -7.51
CA ILE A 101 -21.43 2.86 -6.77
C ILE A 101 -22.26 3.74 -7.70
N SER A 102 -21.76 4.07 -8.90
CA SER A 102 -22.55 4.88 -9.85
C SER A 102 -23.83 4.17 -10.33
N ARG A 103 -23.80 2.83 -10.44
CA ARG A 103 -24.98 2.02 -10.81
C ARG A 103 -26.01 1.89 -9.70
N THR A 104 -25.59 1.93 -8.44
CA THR A 104 -26.46 1.71 -7.28
C THR A 104 -26.95 3.01 -6.66
N MET A 105 -26.08 4.01 -6.51
CA MET A 105 -26.34 5.28 -5.84
C MET A 105 -26.44 6.48 -6.79
N GLY A 106 -26.23 6.25 -8.09
CA GLY A 106 -26.29 7.27 -9.12
C GLY A 106 -24.93 7.92 -9.44
N PRO A 107 -24.83 8.61 -10.59
CA PRO A 107 -23.56 9.06 -11.15
C PRO A 107 -22.85 10.13 -10.30
N VAL A 108 -23.60 10.96 -9.56
CA VAL A 108 -23.01 12.02 -8.71
C VAL A 108 -22.20 11.41 -7.56
N VAL A 109 -22.75 10.41 -6.86
CA VAL A 109 -22.07 9.76 -5.74
C VAL A 109 -20.82 9.01 -6.22
N GLY A 110 -20.94 8.26 -7.32
CA GLY A 110 -19.79 7.59 -7.93
C GLY A 110 -18.71 8.58 -8.38
N GLY A 111 -19.10 9.72 -8.96
CA GLY A 111 -18.16 10.77 -9.36
C GLY A 111 -17.42 11.41 -8.19
N LEU A 112 -18.13 11.74 -7.10
CA LEU A 112 -17.52 12.30 -5.89
C LEU A 112 -16.53 11.34 -5.25
N LEU A 113 -16.83 10.04 -5.24
CA LEU A 113 -15.92 9.02 -4.75
C LEU A 113 -14.59 9.02 -5.51
N VAL A 114 -14.64 8.96 -6.85
CA VAL A 114 -13.43 8.94 -7.69
C VAL A 114 -12.62 10.22 -7.54
N LEU A 115 -13.29 11.36 -7.45
CA LEU A 115 -12.63 12.65 -7.21
C LEU A 115 -11.96 12.68 -5.84
N GLY A 116 -12.64 12.19 -4.81
CA GLY A 116 -12.08 12.05 -3.47
C GLY A 116 -10.82 11.18 -3.47
N PHE A 117 -10.91 9.97 -4.02
CA PHE A 117 -9.77 9.06 -4.15
C PHE A 117 -8.60 9.64 -4.94
N THR A 118 -8.89 10.36 -6.03
CA THR A 118 -7.85 11.00 -6.85
C THR A 118 -7.16 12.12 -6.07
N PHE A 119 -7.95 12.96 -5.40
CA PHE A 119 -7.43 14.07 -4.62
C PHE A 119 -6.61 13.62 -3.42
N THR A 120 -7.00 12.52 -2.75
CA THR A 120 -6.22 11.94 -1.64
C THR A 120 -5.03 11.12 -2.13
N GLY A 121 -5.14 10.48 -3.30
CA GLY A 121 -4.08 9.62 -3.85
C GLY A 121 -2.81 10.37 -4.21
N ILE A 122 -2.93 11.55 -4.83
CA ILE A 122 -1.77 12.37 -5.21
C ILE A 122 -0.86 12.74 -4.02
N PRO A 123 -1.36 13.37 -2.94
CA PRO A 123 -0.54 13.68 -1.77
C PRO A 123 -0.07 12.41 -1.05
N PHE A 124 -0.84 11.32 -1.08
CA PHE A 124 -0.42 10.05 -0.48
C PHE A 124 0.80 9.45 -1.18
N ILE A 125 0.87 9.52 -2.52
CA ILE A 125 2.07 9.11 -3.28
C ILE A 125 3.30 9.95 -2.85
N ALA A 126 3.14 11.26 -2.70
CA ALA A 126 4.24 12.12 -2.28
C ALA A 126 4.72 11.78 -0.85
N ILE A 127 3.78 11.52 0.07
CA ILE A 127 4.09 11.12 1.45
C ILE A 127 4.78 9.76 1.50
N THR A 128 4.33 8.76 0.75
CA THR A 128 4.94 7.42 0.77
C THR A 128 6.37 7.42 0.22
N LEU A 129 6.65 8.25 -0.79
CA LEU A 129 8.01 8.46 -1.29
C LEU A 129 8.91 9.18 -0.27
N ASN A 130 8.36 10.12 0.50
CA ASN A 130 9.08 10.70 1.63
C ASN A 130 9.40 9.62 2.67
N TRP A 131 8.41 8.82 3.07
CA TRP A 131 8.56 7.75 4.06
C TRP A 131 9.54 6.66 3.63
N LEU A 132 9.62 6.35 2.34
CA LEU A 132 10.67 5.47 1.81
C LEU A 132 12.07 5.93 2.24
N VAL A 133 12.31 7.24 2.29
CA VAL A 133 13.61 7.78 2.70
C VAL A 133 13.69 7.95 4.22
N THR A 134 12.67 8.56 4.82
CA THR A 134 12.69 9.02 6.22
C THR A 134 12.41 7.92 7.23
N LEU A 135 11.60 6.93 6.88
CA LEU A 135 11.25 5.81 7.76
C LEU A 135 12.04 4.53 7.42
N SER A 136 12.45 4.35 6.16
CA SER A 136 13.09 3.11 5.72
C SER A 136 14.58 3.29 5.42
N LEU A 137 14.95 4.05 4.38
CA LEU A 137 16.31 4.03 3.83
C LEU A 137 17.34 4.67 4.77
N SER A 138 17.09 5.89 5.25
CA SER A 138 18.04 6.59 6.13
C SER A 138 18.25 5.87 7.48
N PRO A 139 17.18 5.47 8.22
CA PRO A 139 17.35 4.73 9.48
C PRO A 139 18.04 3.37 9.31
N SER A 140 17.75 2.64 8.22
CA SER A 140 18.39 1.34 7.96
C SER A 140 19.89 1.50 7.71
N ILE A 141 20.29 2.49 6.91
CA ILE A 141 21.72 2.76 6.64
C ILE A 141 22.41 3.29 7.90
N ALA A 142 21.74 4.13 8.69
CA ALA A 142 22.26 4.59 9.99
C ALA A 142 22.55 3.42 10.93
N THR A 143 21.63 2.45 11.00
CA THR A 143 21.79 1.24 11.82
C THR A 143 22.98 0.39 11.37
N ILE A 144 23.16 0.21 10.06
CA ILE A 144 24.32 -0.48 9.51
C ILE A 144 25.61 0.27 9.87
N GLY A 145 25.63 1.59 9.74
CA GLY A 145 26.78 2.43 10.10
C GLY A 145 27.13 2.33 11.58
N ALA A 146 26.13 2.34 12.46
CA ALA A 146 26.30 2.18 13.90
C ALA A 146 26.89 0.80 14.27
N VAL A 147 26.34 -0.28 13.71
CA VAL A 147 26.80 -1.65 14.00
C VAL A 147 28.19 -1.93 13.42
N THR A 148 28.52 -1.37 12.26
CA THR A 148 29.83 -1.56 11.61
C THR A 148 30.90 -0.57 12.09
N GLY A 149 30.52 0.46 12.86
CA GLY A 149 31.41 1.54 13.27
C GLY A 149 31.90 2.42 12.11
N SER A 150 31.26 2.37 10.94
CA SER A 150 31.72 3.06 9.74
C SER A 150 31.18 4.48 9.65
N GLN A 151 32.03 5.47 9.89
CA GLN A 151 31.66 6.89 9.86
C GLN A 151 31.17 7.35 8.48
N SER A 152 31.66 6.74 7.39
CA SER A 152 31.21 7.07 6.03
C SER A 152 29.76 6.62 5.78
N ILE A 153 29.36 5.48 6.34
CA ILE A 153 27.98 4.97 6.25
C ILE A 153 27.04 5.84 7.10
N VAL A 154 27.48 6.26 8.29
CA VAL A 154 26.73 7.21 9.13
C VAL A 154 26.55 8.56 8.43
N ALA A 155 27.61 9.08 7.78
CA ALA A 155 27.54 10.31 7.02
C ALA A 155 26.58 10.21 5.81
N LEU A 156 26.54 9.05 5.14
CA LEU A 156 25.58 8.78 4.07
C LEU A 156 24.14 8.81 4.60
N ALA A 157 23.87 8.15 5.72
CA ALA A 157 22.54 8.16 6.34
C ALA A 157 22.08 9.58 6.72
N SER A 158 22.99 10.39 7.25
CA SER A 158 22.73 11.80 7.58
C SER A 158 22.45 12.65 6.33
N ASN A 159 23.19 12.44 5.24
CA ASN A 159 22.92 13.12 3.98
C ASN A 159 21.55 12.74 3.41
N LEU A 160 21.16 11.46 3.49
CA LEU A 160 19.84 10.98 3.06
C LEU A 160 18.70 11.59 3.88
N ALA A 161 18.95 11.93 5.15
CA ALA A 161 17.97 12.61 6.01
C ALA A 161 17.86 14.11 5.73
N SER A 162 18.73 14.70 4.89
CA SER A 162 18.64 16.13 4.58
C SER A 162 17.40 16.44 3.71
N PRO A 163 16.69 17.56 3.94
CA PRO A 163 15.48 17.89 3.18
C PRO A 163 15.69 17.92 1.67
N THR A 164 16.83 18.44 1.22
CA THR A 164 17.19 18.49 -0.20
C THR A 164 17.32 17.09 -0.79
N THR A 165 18.06 16.19 -0.14
CA THR A 165 18.23 14.82 -0.64
C THR A 165 16.91 14.05 -0.62
N ILE A 166 16.07 14.22 0.40
CA ILE A 166 14.74 13.60 0.48
C ILE A 166 13.89 14.03 -0.72
N ILE A 167 13.81 15.34 -1.00
CA ILE A 167 13.01 15.87 -2.13
C ILE A 167 13.57 15.34 -3.45
N THR A 168 14.88 15.48 -3.68
CA THR A 168 15.51 15.06 -4.93
C THR A 168 15.31 13.57 -5.18
N LEU A 169 15.56 12.72 -4.17
CA LEU A 169 15.41 11.27 -4.32
C LEU A 169 13.95 10.88 -4.52
N SER A 170 13.00 11.49 -3.80
CA SER A 170 11.57 11.22 -3.96
C SER A 170 11.09 11.56 -5.37
N VAL A 171 11.48 12.71 -5.91
CA VAL A 171 11.14 13.12 -7.28
C VAL A 171 11.76 12.20 -8.32
N LEU A 172 13.02 11.80 -8.14
CA LEU A 172 13.70 10.87 -9.04
C LEU A 172 13.02 9.50 -9.06
N VAL A 173 12.69 8.94 -7.89
CA VAL A 173 11.99 7.66 -7.78
C VAL A 173 10.60 7.75 -8.41
N LEU A 174 9.86 8.84 -8.16
CA LEU A 174 8.56 9.07 -8.79
C LEU A 174 8.67 9.08 -10.33
N ALA A 175 9.65 9.80 -10.87
CA ALA A 175 9.86 9.90 -12.31
C ALA A 175 10.19 8.53 -12.93
N VAL A 176 11.02 7.73 -12.26
CA VAL A 176 11.38 6.37 -12.73
C VAL A 176 10.17 5.45 -12.71
N ILE A 177 9.41 5.40 -11.60
CA ILE A 177 8.21 4.55 -11.49
C ILE A 177 7.17 4.97 -12.53
N THR A 178 6.91 6.27 -12.66
CA THR A 178 5.97 6.81 -13.65
C THR A 178 6.41 6.45 -15.07
N ALA A 179 7.71 6.55 -15.40
CA ALA A 179 8.21 6.17 -16.71
C ALA A 179 8.01 4.67 -16.99
N VAL A 180 8.27 3.80 -16.01
CA VAL A 180 8.03 2.35 -16.13
C VAL A 180 6.54 2.06 -16.39
N ASP A 181 5.64 2.71 -15.65
CA ASP A 181 4.20 2.50 -15.77
C ASP A 181 3.64 3.03 -17.10
N VAL A 182 4.12 4.18 -17.57
CA VAL A 182 3.73 4.75 -18.87
C VAL A 182 4.20 3.86 -20.03
N LEU A 183 5.43 3.33 -19.96
CA LEU A 183 5.99 2.50 -21.02
C LEU A 183 5.46 1.07 -21.00
N SER A 184 5.25 0.49 -19.81
CA SER A 184 4.75 -0.87 -19.66
C SER A 184 4.10 -1.09 -18.29
N PRO A 185 2.78 -0.88 -18.16
CA PRO A 185 2.05 -1.13 -16.92
C PRO A 185 2.24 -2.57 -16.40
N LYS A 186 2.37 -3.54 -17.31
CA LYS A 186 2.65 -4.93 -16.98
C LYS A 186 3.97 -5.11 -16.22
N ASN A 187 5.01 -4.36 -16.60
CA ASN A 187 6.29 -4.41 -15.91
C ASN A 187 6.24 -3.63 -14.60
N GLY A 188 5.45 -2.55 -14.52
CA GLY A 188 5.12 -1.89 -13.25
C GLY A 188 4.60 -2.86 -12.19
N PHE A 189 3.54 -3.62 -12.52
CA PHE A 189 2.99 -4.65 -11.63
C PHE A 189 4.02 -5.73 -11.23
N ARG A 190 4.89 -6.15 -12.16
CA ARG A 190 5.94 -7.14 -11.88
C ARG A 190 7.01 -6.60 -10.94
N LEU A 191 7.42 -5.35 -11.17
CA LEU A 191 8.40 -4.66 -10.33
C LEU A 191 7.85 -4.47 -8.91
N LEU A 192 6.60 -4.01 -8.81
CA LEU A 192 5.91 -3.88 -7.52
C LEU A 192 5.84 -5.22 -6.79
N ALA A 193 5.39 -6.29 -7.46
CA ALA A 193 5.34 -7.62 -6.86
C ALA A 193 6.71 -8.11 -6.36
N ALA A 194 7.79 -7.82 -7.10
CA ALA A 194 9.15 -8.18 -6.70
C ALA A 194 9.59 -7.39 -5.44
N PHE A 195 9.37 -6.08 -5.41
CA PHE A 195 9.68 -5.25 -4.24
C PHE A 195 8.88 -5.67 -3.01
N VAL A 196 7.60 -5.99 -3.17
CA VAL A 196 6.78 -6.51 -2.07
C VAL A 196 7.32 -7.86 -1.59
N GLY A 197 7.74 -8.75 -2.49
CA GLY A 197 8.39 -9.99 -2.12
C GLY A 197 9.61 -9.78 -1.23
N VAL A 198 10.49 -8.84 -1.59
CA VAL A 198 11.67 -8.47 -0.77
C VAL A 198 11.25 -7.87 0.56
N ALA A 199 10.27 -6.96 0.57
CA ALA A 199 9.77 -6.34 1.80
C ALA A 199 9.16 -7.37 2.77
N LEU A 200 8.45 -8.37 2.25
CA LEU A 200 7.90 -9.47 3.05
C LEU A 200 8.99 -10.34 3.67
N VAL A 201 10.08 -10.61 2.94
CA VAL A 201 11.24 -11.33 3.50
C VAL A 201 11.86 -10.51 4.63
N GLY A 202 12.09 -9.22 4.44
CA GLY A 202 12.62 -8.35 5.50
C GLY A 202 11.71 -8.30 6.73
N THR A 203 10.40 -8.19 6.51
CA THR A 203 9.40 -8.21 7.59
C THR A 203 9.41 -9.55 8.33
N ALA A 204 9.48 -10.68 7.61
CA ALA A 204 9.53 -12.01 8.19
C ALA A 204 10.82 -12.23 9.01
N MET A 205 11.96 -11.72 8.53
CA MET A 205 13.22 -11.75 9.27
C MET A 205 13.12 -10.95 10.58
N MET A 206 12.55 -9.75 10.54
CA MET A 206 12.31 -8.94 11.74
C MET A 206 11.41 -9.68 12.74
N ALA A 207 10.28 -10.22 12.26
CA ALA A 207 9.35 -10.97 13.10
C ALA A 207 9.99 -12.22 13.72
N ALA A 208 10.80 -12.97 12.95
CA ALA A 208 11.48 -14.16 13.44
C ALA A 208 12.44 -13.85 14.61
N VAL A 209 13.19 -12.75 14.51
CA VAL A 209 14.08 -12.30 15.60
C VAL A 209 13.27 -11.91 16.84
N LEU A 210 12.19 -11.13 16.67
CA LEU A 210 11.36 -10.67 17.77
C LEU A 210 10.60 -11.80 18.48
N LEU A 211 10.17 -12.83 17.74
CA LEU A 211 9.53 -14.02 18.31
C LEU A 211 10.53 -14.98 18.99
N GLY A 212 11.79 -14.95 18.58
CA GLY A 212 12.85 -15.79 19.13
C GLY A 212 13.53 -15.23 20.38
N ILE A 213 13.25 -13.97 20.76
CA ILE A 213 13.87 -13.29 21.90
C ILE A 213 12.85 -13.02 23.01
N THR A 214 13.25 -13.18 24.28
CA THR A 214 12.39 -12.81 25.40
C THR A 214 12.38 -11.28 25.57
N PRO A 215 11.30 -10.68 26.13
CA PRO A 215 11.27 -9.24 26.38
C PRO A 215 12.43 -8.74 27.24
N ALA A 216 12.90 -9.56 28.19
CA ALA A 216 14.06 -9.24 29.03
C ALA A 216 15.37 -9.22 28.23
N ALA A 217 15.58 -10.23 27.37
CA ALA A 217 16.75 -10.28 26.51
C ALA A 217 16.75 -9.14 25.48
N LEU A 218 15.59 -8.78 24.92
CA LEU A 218 15.45 -7.63 24.03
C LEU A 218 15.85 -6.32 24.72
N ARG A 219 15.33 -6.06 25.93
CA ARG A 219 15.71 -4.88 26.72
C ARG A 219 17.21 -4.82 26.95
N SER A 220 17.81 -5.94 27.35
CA SER A 220 19.26 -6.01 27.57
C SER A 220 20.06 -5.73 26.29
N SER A 221 19.63 -6.23 25.13
CA SER A 221 20.28 -5.94 23.84
C SER A 221 20.14 -4.47 23.44
N VAL A 222 18.97 -3.87 23.68
CA VAL A 222 18.73 -2.45 23.42
C VAL A 222 19.56 -1.58 24.36
N ASP A 223 19.59 -1.88 25.66
CA ASP A 223 20.44 -1.17 26.63
C ASP A 223 21.93 -1.27 26.26
N SER A 224 22.39 -2.46 25.84
CA SER A 224 23.76 -2.64 25.36
C SER A 224 24.05 -1.74 24.15
N PHE A 225 23.13 -1.64 23.20
CA PHE A 225 23.29 -0.77 22.03
C PHE A 225 23.27 0.72 22.40
N LEU A 226 22.32 1.13 23.26
CA LEU A 226 22.14 2.52 23.68
C LEU A 226 23.24 3.03 24.61
N SER A 227 23.92 2.13 25.33
CA SER A 227 25.05 2.50 26.19
C SER A 227 26.17 3.22 25.42
N ALA A 228 26.38 2.88 24.14
CA ALA A 228 27.32 3.56 23.25
C ALA A 228 26.96 5.04 23.01
N TYR A 229 25.70 5.40 23.26
CA TYR A 229 25.15 6.74 23.09
C TYR A 229 24.81 7.42 24.44
N ASN A 230 25.28 6.88 25.56
CA ASN A 230 24.93 7.34 26.92
C ASN A 230 23.40 7.37 27.15
N SER A 231 22.68 6.39 26.58
CA SER A 231 21.22 6.26 26.69
C SER A 231 20.84 4.86 27.19
N SER A 232 19.57 4.67 27.53
CA SER A 232 18.98 3.42 28.01
C SER A 232 17.59 3.21 27.45
N TYR A 233 17.06 2.00 27.54
CA TYR A 233 15.69 1.66 27.17
C TYR A 233 14.66 2.49 27.95
N THR A 234 14.98 2.92 29.19
CA THR A 234 14.08 3.74 30.01
C THR A 234 14.06 5.23 29.66
N SER A 235 14.99 5.69 28.81
CA SER A 235 15.10 7.09 28.40
C SER A 235 14.51 7.39 27.01
N ILE A 236 13.92 6.38 26.36
CA ILE A 236 13.19 6.44 25.09
C ILE A 236 11.78 5.90 25.29
#